data_AF-A0A6M0FTB1-F1
#
_entry.id   AF-A0A6M0FTB1-F1
#
_cell.length_a   1.000
_cell.length_b   1.000
_cell.length_c   1.000
_cell.angle_alpha   90.00
_cell.angle_beta   90.00
_cell.angle_gamma   90.00
#
_symmetry.space_group_name_H-M   'P 1'
#
loop_
_entity.id
_entity.type
_entity.pdbx_description
1 polymer ?
#
loop_
_entity_poly.entity_id
_entity_poly.type
_entity_poly.pdbx_seq_one_letter_code
_entity_poly.pdbx_strand_id
1 'polypeptide(L)'
;MVGSQPLLRLPTSEELPCSDETPVDNELQNLIPNLLLTILASIWRERQDWFFGVDMGVYYLYEEERQPVVTPDGFLSVGVARRSSDRGRLSYVLWEENDIPPVLAIEIVSKHYNDEYSDKKEKYAKLGVKYYLIYNPNYWQRDKHQPFELYRLKQGKYILQTTEPYWIPEIGLSIGRSKVDHLGWQREWLLWYDREDNAYPIPEEVIKQLRQRAEQEYQRAQQQQQLAEQEYQRAEQQQQLAEQERQRAEQQQQLAEQERQRAEQQQQLAEQERQRAEQQQQLAEQERQRAQQQQQLAEQERQRAQQQQQLAERAAKALQEQQQQTVTQLFSLGLTIEQIATACNLTPNQVKQLKIED
;
A
#
# COMPACT_ATOMS: atom_id res chain seq x y z
N MET A 1 -47.51 -79.55 20.46
CA MET A 1 -46.94 -78.31 21.00
C MET A 1 -45.56 -78.16 20.40
N VAL A 2 -45.40 -77.23 19.44
CA VAL A 2 -44.10 -76.87 18.90
C VAL A 2 -43.41 -76.04 19.98
N GLY A 3 -42.39 -76.59 20.62
CA GLY A 3 -41.60 -75.87 21.61
C GLY A 3 -40.83 -74.76 20.91
N SER A 4 -41.28 -73.53 21.08
CA SER A 4 -40.53 -72.34 20.69
C SER A 4 -39.20 -72.36 21.43
N GLN A 5 -38.10 -72.57 20.70
CA GLN A 5 -36.76 -72.33 21.25
C GLN A 5 -36.71 -70.87 21.73
N PRO A 6 -36.31 -70.60 22.98
CA PRO A 6 -36.15 -69.22 23.42
C PRO A 6 -35.08 -68.57 22.55
N LEU A 7 -35.43 -67.44 21.91
CA LEU A 7 -34.47 -66.60 21.21
C LEU A 7 -33.32 -66.29 22.17
N LEU A 8 -32.13 -66.81 21.88
CA LEU A 8 -30.93 -66.53 22.67
C LEU A 8 -30.69 -65.01 22.62
N ARG A 9 -30.85 -64.32 23.76
CA ARG A 9 -30.45 -62.92 23.88
C ARG A 9 -28.93 -62.86 23.85
N LEU A 10 -28.37 -62.20 22.86
CA LEU A 10 -26.92 -61.96 22.77
C LEU A 10 -26.51 -60.91 23.81
N PRO A 11 -25.35 -61.06 24.48
CA PRO A 11 -24.88 -60.06 25.43
C PRO A 11 -24.50 -58.77 24.70
N THR A 12 -24.67 -57.63 25.37
CA THR A 12 -24.19 -56.34 24.83
C THR A 12 -22.73 -56.11 25.19
N SER A 13 -22.05 -55.17 24.53
CA SER A 13 -20.68 -54.78 24.92
C SER A 13 -20.55 -54.28 26.37
N GLU A 14 -21.63 -53.79 26.99
CA GLU A 14 -21.68 -53.42 28.42
C GLU A 14 -21.68 -54.64 29.36
N GLU A 15 -22.09 -55.82 28.87
CA GLU A 15 -22.19 -57.06 29.65
C GLU A 15 -20.95 -57.96 29.51
N LEU A 16 -19.98 -57.55 28.67
CA LEU A 16 -18.75 -58.29 28.36
C LEU A 16 -17.54 -57.69 29.10
N PRO A 17 -16.52 -58.50 29.43
CA PRO A 17 -15.25 -57.99 29.95
C PRO A 17 -14.61 -56.98 28.98
N CYS A 18 -14.19 -55.83 29.50
CA CYS A 18 -13.47 -54.82 28.70
C CYS A 18 -12.01 -54.65 29.15
N SER A 19 -11.54 -55.48 30.09
CA SER A 19 -10.15 -55.58 30.54
C SER A 19 -9.88 -56.99 31.04
N ASP A 20 -8.69 -57.52 30.81
CA ASP A 20 -8.28 -58.86 31.22
C ASP A 20 -7.42 -58.91 32.50
N GLU A 21 -7.22 -57.76 33.17
CA GLU A 21 -6.41 -57.60 34.39
C GLU A 21 -4.96 -58.13 34.30
N THR A 22 -4.42 -58.33 33.09
CA THR A 22 -3.04 -58.81 32.87
C THR A 22 -2.02 -57.65 32.76
N PRO A 23 -0.70 -57.92 32.93
CA PRO A 23 0.31 -56.87 32.86
C PRO A 23 0.35 -56.17 31.50
N VAL A 24 0.38 -54.83 31.55
CA VAL A 24 0.32 -53.92 30.40
C VAL A 24 1.31 -54.23 29.27
N ASP A 25 0.84 -53.94 28.05
CA ASP A 25 1.60 -53.92 26.81
C ASP A 25 2.94 -53.17 26.90
N ASN A 26 3.92 -53.59 26.11
CA ASN A 26 5.20 -52.88 26.02
C ASN A 26 5.05 -51.52 25.29
N GLU A 27 6.05 -50.66 25.41
CA GLU A 27 6.02 -49.29 24.86
C GLU A 27 5.68 -49.25 23.35
N LEU A 28 6.07 -50.26 22.56
CA LEU A 28 5.83 -50.29 21.11
C LEU A 28 4.44 -50.79 20.74
N GLN A 29 3.93 -51.77 21.48
CA GLN A 29 2.54 -52.21 21.37
C GLN A 29 1.58 -51.05 21.66
N ASN A 30 1.97 -50.09 22.51
CA ASN A 30 1.22 -48.85 22.72
C ASN A 30 1.46 -47.79 21.63
N LEU A 31 2.71 -47.43 21.34
CA LEU A 31 3.02 -46.28 20.49
C LEU A 31 2.63 -46.51 19.02
N ILE A 32 2.80 -47.72 18.48
CA ILE A 32 2.61 -47.97 17.04
C ILE A 32 1.13 -47.91 16.62
N PRO A 33 0.20 -48.61 17.28
CA PRO A 33 -1.22 -48.50 16.94
C PRO A 33 -1.75 -47.07 17.13
N ASN A 34 -1.29 -46.36 18.17
CA ASN A 34 -1.69 -44.97 18.41
C ASN A 34 -1.13 -44.00 17.35
N LEU A 35 0.08 -44.22 16.85
CA LEU A 35 0.62 -43.46 15.73
C LEU A 35 -0.21 -43.69 14.46
N LEU A 36 -0.51 -44.95 14.13
CA LEU A 36 -1.36 -45.32 12.99
C LEU A 36 -2.76 -44.72 13.11
N LEU A 37 -3.38 -44.77 14.30
CA LEU A 37 -4.67 -44.14 14.58
C LEU A 37 -4.61 -42.63 14.37
N THR A 38 -3.58 -41.95 14.86
CA THR A 38 -3.46 -40.49 14.77
C THR A 38 -3.29 -40.02 13.32
N ILE A 39 -2.46 -40.73 12.54
CA ILE A 39 -2.31 -40.48 11.11
C ILE A 39 -3.63 -40.75 10.39
N LEU A 40 -4.29 -41.88 10.66
CA LEU A 40 -5.56 -42.24 10.03
C LEU A 40 -6.66 -41.21 10.34
N ALA A 41 -6.76 -40.75 11.58
CA ALA A 41 -7.70 -39.71 11.99
C ALA A 41 -7.46 -38.37 11.26
N SER A 42 -6.22 -38.12 10.83
CA SER A 42 -5.86 -36.94 10.02
C SER A 42 -6.25 -37.12 8.55
N ILE A 43 -6.00 -38.31 7.96
CA ILE A 43 -6.37 -38.65 6.58
C ILE A 43 -7.89 -38.68 6.42
N TRP A 44 -8.58 -39.32 7.36
CA TRP A 44 -10.02 -39.60 7.34
C TRP A 44 -10.80 -38.70 8.29
N ARG A 45 -10.37 -37.44 8.42
CA ARG A 45 -10.98 -36.46 9.34
C ARG A 45 -12.50 -36.37 9.19
N GLU A 46 -12.97 -36.27 7.94
CA GLU A 46 -14.39 -36.11 7.61
C GLU A 46 -15.13 -37.45 7.47
N ARG A 47 -14.41 -38.57 7.36
CA ARG A 47 -14.98 -39.90 7.17
C ARG A 47 -15.59 -40.42 8.47
N GLN A 48 -16.80 -40.98 8.41
CA GLN A 48 -17.55 -41.46 9.57
C GLN A 48 -17.85 -42.97 9.55
N ASP A 49 -17.51 -43.68 8.48
CA ASP A 49 -17.75 -45.12 8.27
C ASP A 49 -16.49 -45.96 8.55
N TRP A 50 -15.78 -45.69 9.64
CA TRP A 50 -14.61 -46.49 10.05
C TRP A 50 -14.37 -46.43 11.55
N PHE A 51 -13.78 -47.48 12.12
CA PHE A 51 -13.32 -47.50 13.50
C PHE A 51 -11.96 -48.18 13.61
N PHE A 52 -11.05 -47.59 14.37
CA PHE A 52 -9.75 -48.18 14.68
C PHE A 52 -9.66 -48.42 16.18
N GLY A 53 -9.55 -49.70 16.57
CA GLY A 53 -9.39 -50.11 17.96
C GLY A 53 -7.93 -50.34 18.29
N VAL A 54 -7.57 -50.09 19.55
CA VAL A 54 -6.25 -50.36 20.14
C VAL A 54 -6.51 -51.12 21.43
N ASP A 55 -5.84 -52.26 21.61
CA ASP A 55 -6.00 -53.13 22.78
C ASP A 55 -7.48 -53.35 23.17
N MET A 56 -8.28 -53.79 22.20
CA MET A 56 -9.72 -53.94 22.36
C MET A 56 -10.18 -55.32 21.91
N GLY A 57 -10.88 -56.02 22.81
CA GLY A 57 -11.43 -57.34 22.57
C GLY A 57 -12.42 -57.36 21.41
N VAL A 58 -12.25 -58.33 20.51
CA VAL A 58 -13.14 -58.60 19.37
C VAL A 58 -13.96 -59.86 19.69
N TYR A 59 -15.28 -59.71 19.71
CA TYR A 59 -16.21 -60.77 20.07
C TYR A 59 -17.00 -61.27 18.86
N TYR A 60 -17.06 -62.59 18.72
CA TYR A 60 -17.91 -63.30 17.75
C TYR A 60 -18.57 -64.51 18.41
N LEU A 61 -19.76 -64.87 17.94
CA LEU A 61 -20.53 -65.98 18.51
C LEU A 61 -20.03 -67.33 18.02
N TYR A 62 -19.15 -67.94 18.83
CA TYR A 62 -18.93 -69.38 18.82
C TYR A 62 -18.49 -69.96 20.18
N GLU A 63 -18.28 -69.14 21.22
CA GLU A 63 -17.73 -69.61 22.49
C GLU A 63 -18.75 -69.42 23.63
N GLU A 64 -19.03 -70.48 24.38
CA GLU A 64 -19.92 -70.47 25.55
C GLU A 64 -19.34 -69.61 26.70
N GLU A 65 -18.02 -69.39 26.66
CA GLU A 65 -17.26 -68.56 27.57
C GLU A 65 -17.28 -67.12 27.03
N ARG A 66 -17.71 -66.16 27.85
CA ARG A 66 -17.86 -64.72 27.48
C ARG A 66 -16.51 -64.00 27.30
N GLN A 67 -15.54 -64.64 26.66
CA GLN A 67 -14.19 -64.14 26.41
C GLN A 67 -14.09 -63.59 24.98
N PRO A 68 -13.21 -62.60 24.74
CA PRO A 68 -12.96 -62.13 23.38
C PRO A 68 -12.28 -63.25 22.58
N VAL A 69 -12.64 -63.39 21.31
CA VAL A 69 -12.01 -64.39 20.43
C VAL A 69 -10.53 -64.02 20.22
N VAL A 70 -10.26 -62.71 20.12
CA VAL A 70 -8.93 -62.11 19.97
C VAL A 70 -8.92 -60.71 20.58
N THR A 71 -7.75 -60.28 21.05
CA THR A 71 -7.45 -58.89 21.44
C THR A 71 -6.24 -58.43 20.62
N PRO A 72 -6.44 -57.70 19.51
CA PRO A 72 -5.35 -57.19 18.68
C PRO A 72 -4.69 -55.97 19.34
N ASP A 73 -3.37 -55.80 19.14
CA ASP A 73 -2.69 -54.54 19.52
C ASP A 73 -3.30 -53.34 18.76
N GLY A 74 -3.72 -53.58 17.51
CA GLY A 74 -4.54 -52.63 16.77
C GLY A 74 -5.37 -53.31 15.68
N PHE A 75 -6.53 -52.75 15.36
CA PHE A 75 -7.32 -53.21 14.22
C PHE A 75 -8.10 -52.07 13.58
N LEU A 76 -8.44 -52.25 12.30
CA LEU A 76 -9.26 -51.31 11.54
C LEU A 76 -10.51 -52.02 10.99
N SER A 77 -11.66 -51.39 11.17
CA SER A 77 -12.93 -51.76 10.56
C SER A 77 -13.43 -50.62 9.67
N VAL A 78 -13.96 -50.97 8.51
CA VAL A 78 -14.53 -50.04 7.52
C VAL A 78 -15.98 -50.42 7.28
N GLY A 79 -16.88 -49.44 7.16
CA GLY A 79 -18.33 -49.64 7.07
C GLY A 79 -19.07 -49.61 8.41
N VAL A 80 -18.36 -49.34 9.51
CA VAL A 80 -18.92 -49.19 10.86
C VAL A 80 -18.89 -47.74 11.32
N ALA A 81 -19.80 -47.33 12.21
CA ALA A 81 -19.84 -45.95 12.68
C ALA A 81 -18.53 -45.55 13.39
N ARG A 82 -17.97 -44.39 13.10
CA ARG A 82 -16.75 -43.93 13.79
C ARG A 82 -16.92 -43.73 15.29
N ARG A 83 -18.11 -43.30 15.68
CA ARG A 83 -18.54 -43.17 17.07
C ARG A 83 -19.88 -43.89 17.20
N SER A 84 -19.93 -44.98 17.95
CA SER A 84 -21.16 -45.76 18.18
C SER A 84 -22.02 -45.19 19.30
N SER A 85 -21.43 -44.53 20.29
CA SER A 85 -22.12 -43.92 21.42
C SER A 85 -21.31 -42.77 22.03
N ASP A 86 -21.94 -41.95 22.89
CA ASP A 86 -21.27 -40.90 23.66
C ASP A 86 -20.22 -41.46 24.64
N ARG A 87 -20.34 -42.73 25.04
CA ARG A 87 -19.38 -43.43 25.90
C ARG A 87 -18.26 -44.11 25.11
N GLY A 88 -18.31 -44.05 23.77
CA GLY A 88 -17.41 -44.81 22.91
C GLY A 88 -17.76 -46.30 22.83
N ARG A 89 -16.78 -47.10 22.40
CA ARG A 89 -16.87 -48.57 22.33
C ARG A 89 -16.13 -49.18 23.49
N LEU A 90 -16.80 -50.07 24.23
CA LEU A 90 -16.18 -50.85 25.31
C LEU A 90 -15.51 -52.11 24.77
N SER A 91 -16.05 -52.68 23.69
CA SER A 91 -15.53 -53.85 22.99
C SER A 91 -16.01 -53.80 21.55
N TYR A 92 -15.35 -54.55 20.67
CA TYR A 92 -15.78 -54.67 19.28
C TYR A 92 -16.60 -55.94 19.10
N VAL A 93 -17.91 -55.77 19.06
CA VAL A 93 -18.86 -56.87 19.09
C VAL A 93 -19.51 -57.01 17.72
N LEU A 94 -19.26 -58.14 17.02
CA LEU A 94 -19.68 -58.26 15.61
C LEU A 94 -21.20 -58.10 15.44
N TRP A 95 -22.02 -58.66 16.33
CA TRP A 95 -23.47 -58.56 16.24
C TRP A 95 -24.03 -57.16 16.58
N GLU A 96 -23.26 -56.30 17.25
CA GLU A 96 -23.59 -54.87 17.43
C GLU A 96 -23.12 -54.04 16.22
N GLU A 97 -22.19 -54.56 15.42
CA GLU A 97 -21.56 -53.89 14.28
C GLU A 97 -22.04 -54.45 12.93
N ASN A 98 -23.26 -54.98 12.86
CA ASN A 98 -23.87 -55.59 11.67
C ASN A 98 -23.04 -56.73 11.06
N ASP A 99 -22.39 -57.53 11.91
CA ASP A 99 -21.51 -58.64 11.56
C ASP A 99 -20.33 -58.24 10.65
N ILE A 100 -19.87 -56.99 10.76
CA ILE A 100 -18.71 -56.48 10.02
C ILE A 100 -17.43 -56.79 10.80
N PRO A 101 -16.59 -57.75 10.35
CA PRO A 101 -15.30 -58.01 11.00
C PRO A 101 -14.30 -56.89 10.70
N PRO A 102 -13.24 -56.74 11.51
CA PRO A 102 -12.11 -55.92 11.16
C PRO A 102 -11.56 -56.28 9.77
N VAL A 103 -11.28 -55.27 8.95
CA VAL A 103 -10.62 -55.46 7.66
C VAL A 103 -9.13 -55.76 7.84
N LEU A 104 -8.51 -55.18 8.86
CA LEU A 104 -7.10 -55.34 9.21
C LEU A 104 -6.95 -55.57 10.71
N ALA A 105 -6.18 -56.59 11.10
CA ALA A 105 -5.65 -56.77 12.46
C ALA A 105 -4.12 -56.64 12.44
N ILE A 106 -3.57 -56.05 13.50
CA ILE A 106 -2.16 -55.68 13.66
C ILE A 106 -1.66 -56.26 14.98
N GLU A 107 -0.55 -56.97 14.92
CA GLU A 107 0.17 -57.49 16.08
C GLU A 107 1.63 -57.00 16.06
N ILE A 108 2.11 -56.54 17.21
CA ILE A 108 3.47 -56.07 17.45
C ILE A 108 4.16 -57.08 18.36
N VAL A 109 5.11 -57.83 17.80
CA VAL A 109 5.79 -58.91 18.51
C VAL A 109 6.64 -58.36 19.65
N SER A 110 6.37 -58.87 20.86
CA SER A 110 7.08 -58.53 22.09
C SER A 110 8.24 -59.49 22.39
N LYS A 111 8.89 -59.28 23.54
CA LYS A 111 9.97 -60.16 24.03
C LYS A 111 9.52 -61.61 24.24
N HIS A 112 8.26 -61.82 24.61
CA HIS A 112 7.69 -63.16 24.76
C HIS A 112 6.95 -63.54 23.48
N TYR A 113 7.15 -64.78 23.03
CA TYR A 113 6.44 -65.33 21.87
C TYR A 113 5.01 -65.68 22.33
N ASN A 114 4.00 -64.96 21.82
CA ASN A 114 2.60 -65.10 22.24
C ASN A 114 1.75 -65.73 21.13
N ASP A 115 2.32 -66.71 20.42
CA ASP A 115 1.64 -67.50 19.38
C ASP A 115 1.02 -66.67 18.24
N GLU A 116 1.59 -65.48 17.95
CA GLU A 116 1.12 -64.58 16.89
C GLU A 116 1.18 -65.24 15.50
N TYR A 117 2.08 -66.21 15.32
CA TYR A 117 2.32 -66.89 14.04
C TYR A 117 1.53 -68.20 13.87
N SER A 118 0.81 -68.66 14.90
CA SER A 118 0.06 -69.93 14.91
C SER A 118 -1.42 -69.70 15.25
N ASP A 119 -1.80 -69.82 16.52
CA ASP A 119 -3.19 -69.93 16.97
C ASP A 119 -3.98 -68.65 16.70
N LYS A 120 -3.37 -67.47 16.96
CA LYS A 120 -4.00 -66.18 16.66
C LYS A 120 -4.34 -66.03 15.19
N LYS A 121 -3.43 -66.46 14.30
CA LYS A 121 -3.61 -66.40 12.85
C LYS A 121 -4.81 -67.23 12.39
N GLU A 122 -5.04 -68.41 12.98
CA GLU A 122 -6.24 -69.20 12.67
C GLU A 122 -7.52 -68.55 13.21
N LYS A 123 -7.49 -67.98 14.41
CA LYS A 123 -8.62 -67.24 15.00
C LYS A 123 -9.03 -66.06 14.11
N TYR A 124 -8.08 -65.24 13.67
CA TYR A 124 -8.35 -64.13 12.75
C TYR A 124 -8.92 -64.59 11.39
N ALA A 125 -8.44 -65.72 10.86
CA ALA A 125 -8.97 -66.30 9.64
C ALA A 125 -10.42 -66.76 9.80
N LYS A 126 -10.77 -67.39 10.94
CA LYS A 126 -12.15 -67.80 11.27
C LYS A 126 -13.08 -66.60 11.46
N LEU A 127 -12.59 -65.51 12.04
CA LEU A 127 -13.32 -64.24 12.17
C LEU A 127 -13.54 -63.53 10.82
N GLY A 128 -12.83 -63.93 9.76
CA GLY A 128 -12.95 -63.29 8.44
C GLY A 128 -12.14 -62.01 8.29
N VAL A 129 -11.16 -61.77 9.17
CA VAL A 129 -10.28 -60.60 9.07
C VAL A 129 -9.47 -60.69 7.77
N LYS A 130 -9.67 -59.74 6.86
CA LYS A 130 -9.11 -59.84 5.50
C LYS A 130 -7.60 -59.72 5.47
N TYR A 131 -7.03 -58.89 6.34
CA TYR A 131 -5.61 -58.60 6.40
C TYR A 131 -5.08 -58.79 7.81
N TYR A 132 -3.98 -59.54 7.94
CA TYR A 132 -3.33 -59.77 9.22
C TYR A 132 -1.87 -59.33 9.11
N LEU A 133 -1.49 -58.31 9.87
CA LEU A 133 -0.17 -57.72 9.87
C LEU A 133 0.57 -58.11 11.14
N ILE A 134 1.77 -58.62 10.99
CA ILE A 134 2.70 -58.87 12.09
C ILE A 134 3.91 -57.95 11.91
N TYR A 135 4.21 -57.17 12.95
CA TYR A 135 5.36 -56.30 13.01
C TYR A 135 6.34 -56.78 14.08
N ASN A 136 7.52 -57.22 13.63
CA ASN A 136 8.54 -57.82 14.49
C ASN A 136 9.89 -57.11 14.32
N PRO A 137 10.03 -55.84 14.72
CA PRO A 137 11.25 -55.08 14.46
C PRO A 137 12.47 -55.62 15.21
N ASN A 138 12.26 -56.25 16.36
CA ASN A 138 13.33 -56.54 17.33
C ASN A 138 13.69 -58.03 17.42
N TYR A 139 12.79 -58.94 17.03
CA TYR A 139 12.96 -60.38 17.26
C TYR A 139 12.84 -61.23 15.99
N TRP A 140 12.72 -60.62 14.81
CA TRP A 140 12.55 -61.33 13.54
C TRP A 140 13.65 -62.39 13.28
N GLN A 141 14.90 -62.12 13.67
CA GLN A 141 16.01 -63.07 13.55
C GLN A 141 15.84 -64.29 14.47
N ARG A 142 15.41 -64.05 15.72
CA ARG A 142 15.13 -65.11 16.70
C ARG A 142 13.98 -65.99 16.22
N ASP A 143 12.93 -65.35 15.73
CA ASP A 143 11.68 -66.00 15.35
C ASP A 143 11.74 -66.60 13.93
N LYS A 144 12.79 -66.30 13.16
CA LYS A 144 12.98 -66.72 11.75
C LYS A 144 11.90 -66.18 10.81
N HIS A 145 11.48 -64.95 11.06
CA HIS A 145 10.46 -64.20 10.32
C HIS A 145 11.05 -62.94 9.69
N GLN A 146 10.25 -62.20 8.92
CA GLN A 146 10.61 -60.85 8.47
C GLN A 146 10.16 -59.78 9.48
N PRO A 147 10.82 -58.60 9.52
CA PRO A 147 10.39 -57.50 10.40
C PRO A 147 8.96 -56.99 10.13
N PHE A 148 8.47 -57.21 8.90
CA PHE A 148 7.14 -56.86 8.44
C PHE A 148 6.56 -58.02 7.64
N GLU A 149 5.41 -58.55 8.07
CA GLU A 149 4.68 -59.60 7.36
C GLU A 149 3.20 -59.25 7.28
N LEU A 150 2.73 -58.97 6.07
CA LEU A 150 1.31 -58.77 5.81
C LEU A 150 0.71 -59.99 5.12
N TYR A 151 -0.33 -60.54 5.70
CA TYR A 151 -1.05 -61.68 5.17
C TYR A 151 -2.43 -61.27 4.68
N ARG A 152 -2.84 -61.79 3.51
CA ARG A 152 -4.19 -61.60 2.97
C ARG A 152 -4.97 -62.91 3.01
N LEU A 153 -6.18 -62.87 3.56
CA LEU A 153 -7.08 -64.02 3.64
C LEU A 153 -7.63 -64.35 2.23
N LYS A 154 -7.40 -65.58 1.77
CA LYS A 154 -7.98 -66.14 0.54
C LYS A 154 -8.46 -67.56 0.80
N GLN A 155 -9.72 -67.86 0.52
CA GLN A 155 -10.32 -69.19 0.70
C GLN A 155 -10.06 -69.78 2.11
N GLY A 156 -10.19 -68.95 3.16
CA GLY A 156 -10.00 -69.35 4.55
C GLY A 156 -8.54 -69.52 4.99
N LYS A 157 -7.55 -69.20 4.15
CA LYS A 157 -6.12 -69.26 4.50
C LYS A 157 -5.41 -67.95 4.23
N TYR A 158 -4.47 -67.60 5.11
CA TYR A 158 -3.65 -66.41 4.98
C TYR A 158 -2.47 -66.66 4.03
N ILE A 159 -2.34 -65.79 3.02
CA ILE A 159 -1.24 -65.80 2.06
C ILE A 159 -0.36 -64.58 2.29
N LEU A 160 0.94 -64.80 2.49
CA LEU A 160 1.93 -63.73 2.68
C LEU A 160 1.99 -62.84 1.44
N GLN A 161 2.03 -61.53 1.65
CA GLN A 161 2.24 -60.52 0.64
C GLN A 161 3.70 -60.04 0.69
N THR A 162 4.32 -59.85 -0.47
CA THR A 162 5.77 -59.64 -0.59
C THR A 162 6.17 -58.20 -0.94
N THR A 163 5.22 -57.28 -1.07
CA THR A 163 5.49 -55.87 -1.34
C THR A 163 5.34 -55.03 -0.08
N GLU A 164 6.23 -54.05 0.09
CA GLU A 164 6.21 -53.07 1.17
C GLU A 164 6.56 -51.69 0.59
N PRO A 165 5.70 -50.66 0.76
CA PRO A 165 4.39 -50.74 1.41
C PRO A 165 3.39 -51.56 0.56
N TYR A 166 2.33 -52.07 1.20
CA TYR A 166 1.30 -52.87 0.52
C TYR A 166 -0.03 -52.13 0.44
N TRP A 167 -0.53 -51.92 -0.79
CA TRP A 167 -1.83 -51.31 -1.04
C TRP A 167 -2.98 -52.24 -0.63
N ILE A 168 -3.79 -51.80 0.34
CA ILE A 168 -4.98 -52.52 0.79
C ILE A 168 -6.22 -51.91 0.12
N PRO A 169 -6.81 -52.55 -0.92
CA PRO A 169 -7.89 -51.96 -1.71
C PRO A 169 -9.12 -51.56 -0.89
N GLU A 170 -9.49 -52.36 0.11
CA GLU A 170 -10.63 -52.11 0.99
C GLU A 170 -10.46 -50.90 1.92
N ILE A 171 -9.21 -50.58 2.24
CA ILE A 171 -8.86 -49.41 3.06
C ILE A 171 -8.67 -48.20 2.15
N GLY A 172 -8.07 -48.39 0.97
CA GLY A 172 -7.66 -47.29 0.10
C GLY A 172 -6.39 -46.60 0.60
N LEU A 173 -5.54 -47.33 1.32
CA LEU A 173 -4.23 -46.90 1.81
C LEU A 173 -3.24 -48.05 1.68
N SER A 174 -1.97 -47.69 1.55
CA SER A 174 -0.85 -48.62 1.67
C SER A 174 -0.33 -48.63 3.12
N ILE A 175 0.27 -49.73 3.58
CA ILE A 175 0.92 -49.82 4.90
C ILE A 175 2.33 -50.40 4.77
N GLY A 176 3.29 -49.84 5.51
CA GLY A 176 4.69 -50.27 5.49
C GLY A 176 5.56 -49.55 6.51
N ARG A 177 6.85 -49.87 6.52
CA ARG A 177 7.84 -49.26 7.41
C ARG A 177 8.48 -48.01 6.80
N SER A 178 8.60 -46.96 7.62
CA SER A 178 9.38 -45.76 7.32
C SER A 178 10.33 -45.43 8.45
N LYS A 179 11.52 -44.93 8.11
CA LYS A 179 12.48 -44.44 9.10
C LYS A 179 12.20 -42.98 9.42
N VAL A 180 11.49 -42.74 10.53
CA VAL A 180 11.11 -41.39 10.98
C VAL A 180 11.53 -41.17 12.43
N ASP A 181 11.61 -39.90 12.83
CA ASP A 181 11.77 -39.48 14.22
C ASP A 181 10.38 -39.16 14.78
N HIS A 182 9.85 -40.08 15.59
CA HIS A 182 8.58 -39.91 16.31
C HIS A 182 8.90 -39.89 17.79
N LEU A 183 8.40 -38.87 18.51
CA LEU A 183 8.68 -38.64 19.93
C LEU A 183 10.17 -38.58 20.31
N GLY A 184 11.05 -38.13 19.40
CA GLY A 184 12.50 -38.07 19.64
C GLY A 184 13.22 -39.40 19.43
N TRP A 185 12.54 -40.41 18.87
CA TRP A 185 13.10 -41.73 18.62
C TRP A 185 13.14 -42.04 17.12
N GLN A 186 14.36 -41.97 16.56
CA GLN A 186 14.63 -42.33 15.18
C GLN A 186 14.71 -43.85 14.99
N ARG A 187 13.73 -44.42 14.28
CA ARG A 187 13.67 -45.86 13.98
C ARG A 187 12.72 -46.14 12.81
N GLU A 188 12.63 -47.41 12.41
CA GLU A 188 11.54 -47.86 11.56
C GLU A 188 10.23 -47.87 12.37
N TRP A 189 9.22 -47.18 11.86
CA TRP A 189 7.85 -47.10 12.36
C TRP A 189 6.90 -47.60 11.28
N LEU A 190 5.75 -48.16 11.66
CA LEU A 190 4.67 -48.45 10.71
C LEU A 190 3.87 -47.18 10.42
N LEU A 191 3.71 -46.85 9.14
CA LEU A 191 2.95 -45.69 8.67
C LEU A 191 1.95 -46.09 7.59
N TRP A 192 0.96 -45.23 7.39
CA TRP A 192 0.09 -45.25 6.22
C TRP A 192 0.75 -44.55 5.04
N TYR A 193 0.45 -45.02 3.85
CA TYR A 193 0.96 -44.50 2.58
C TYR A 193 -0.19 -44.23 1.62
N ASP A 194 -0.01 -43.25 0.74
CA ASP A 194 -0.96 -42.97 -0.34
C ASP A 194 -0.82 -43.99 -1.49
N ARG A 195 -1.53 -43.75 -2.59
CA ARG A 195 -1.53 -44.62 -3.77
C ARG A 195 -0.23 -44.56 -4.58
N GLU A 196 0.58 -43.54 -4.36
CA GLU A 196 1.87 -43.30 -5.00
C GLU A 196 3.03 -43.79 -4.12
N ASP A 197 2.73 -44.52 -3.04
CA ASP A 197 3.66 -45.01 -2.04
C ASP A 197 4.45 -43.89 -1.33
N ASN A 198 3.85 -42.70 -1.19
CA ASN A 198 4.35 -41.67 -0.28
C ASN A 198 3.78 -41.88 1.12
N ALA A 199 4.64 -41.89 2.14
CA ALA A 199 4.20 -41.98 3.52
C ALA A 199 3.42 -40.73 3.92
N TYR A 200 2.29 -40.90 4.60
CA TYR A 200 1.62 -39.77 5.23
C TYR A 200 2.47 -39.22 6.37
N PRO A 201 2.56 -37.88 6.51
CA PRO A 201 3.40 -37.26 7.52
C PRO A 201 2.86 -37.58 8.92
N ILE A 202 3.79 -37.84 9.84
CA ILE A 202 3.46 -37.97 11.26
C ILE A 202 3.02 -36.61 11.85
N PRO A 203 2.27 -36.58 12.96
CA PRO A 203 1.76 -35.34 13.54
C PRO A 203 2.85 -34.28 13.80
N GLU A 204 4.02 -34.69 14.27
CA GLU A 204 5.14 -33.80 14.56
C GLU A 204 5.69 -33.14 13.30
N GLU A 205 5.70 -33.86 12.18
CA GLU A 205 6.12 -33.31 10.89
C GLU A 205 5.12 -32.28 10.39
N VAL A 206 3.81 -32.56 10.50
CA VAL A 206 2.75 -31.61 10.17
C VAL A 206 2.88 -30.33 11.02
N ILE A 207 3.07 -30.47 12.33
CA ILE A 207 3.25 -29.33 13.25
C ILE A 207 4.48 -28.52 12.87
N LYS A 208 5.60 -29.18 12.54
CA LYS A 208 6.84 -28.52 12.12
C LYS A 208 6.64 -27.73 10.83
N GLN A 209 5.98 -28.31 9.83
CA GLN A 209 5.67 -27.64 8.57
C GLN A 209 4.75 -26.43 8.77
N LEU A 210 3.70 -26.57 9.61
CA LEU A 210 2.80 -25.46 9.94
C LEU A 210 3.52 -24.32 10.66
N ARG A 211 4.40 -24.62 11.62
CA ARG A 211 5.23 -23.60 12.30
C ARG A 211 6.15 -22.87 11.31
N GLN A 212 6.78 -23.60 10.40
CA GLN A 212 7.64 -22.99 9.38
C GLN A 212 6.85 -22.07 8.43
N ARG A 213 5.65 -22.49 8.00
CA ARG A 213 4.78 -21.65 7.17
C ARG A 213 4.32 -20.39 7.90
N ALA A 214 3.88 -20.53 9.15
CA ALA A 214 3.46 -19.40 9.97
C ALA A 214 4.60 -18.39 10.18
N GLU A 215 5.83 -18.87 10.44
CA GLU A 215 7.01 -18.02 10.57
C GLU A 215 7.34 -17.28 9.26
N GLN A 216 7.26 -17.97 8.11
CA GLN A 216 7.48 -17.35 6.81
C GLN A 216 6.43 -16.28 6.49
N GLU A 217 5.16 -16.54 6.79
CA GLU A 217 4.08 -15.57 6.62
C GLU A 217 4.26 -14.36 7.53
N TYR A 218 4.66 -14.57 8.78
CA TYR A 218 4.98 -13.50 9.71
C TYR A 218 6.12 -12.61 9.20
N GLN A 219 7.22 -13.20 8.73
CA GLN A 219 8.34 -12.47 8.16
C GLN A 219 7.94 -11.66 6.91
N ARG A 220 7.11 -12.24 6.04
CA ARG A 220 6.58 -11.53 4.86
C ARG A 220 5.70 -10.35 5.27
N ALA A 221 4.83 -10.52 6.25
CA ALA A 221 3.98 -9.44 6.76
C ALA A 221 4.82 -8.31 7.37
N GLN A 222 5.86 -8.63 8.14
CA GLN A 222 6.79 -7.63 8.69
C GLN A 222 7.52 -6.86 7.58
N GLN A 223 8.01 -7.55 6.54
CA GLN A 223 8.67 -6.91 5.42
C GLN A 223 7.73 -5.98 4.65
N GLN A 224 6.49 -6.39 4.43
CA GLN A 224 5.46 -5.55 3.79
C GLN A 224 5.16 -4.30 4.62
N GLN A 225 5.06 -4.43 5.94
CA GLN A 225 4.85 -3.30 6.83
C GLN A 225 6.02 -2.30 6.76
N GLN A 226 7.26 -2.79 6.76
CA GLN A 226 8.43 -1.93 6.63
C GLN A 226 8.48 -1.19 5.29
N LEU A 227 8.13 -1.86 4.20
CA LEU A 227 8.05 -1.23 2.88
C LEU A 227 6.95 -0.15 2.83
N ALA A 228 5.77 -0.44 3.38
CA ALA A 228 4.68 0.53 3.47
C ALA A 228 5.07 1.75 4.31
N GLU A 229 5.79 1.56 5.42
CA GLU A 229 6.30 2.66 6.24
C GLU A 229 7.34 3.51 5.50
N GLN A 230 8.26 2.88 4.75
CA GLN A 230 9.22 3.59 3.92
C GLN A 230 8.54 4.39 2.79
N GLU A 231 7.53 3.82 2.14
CA GLU A 231 6.74 4.52 1.12
C GLU A 231 5.98 5.71 1.71
N TYR A 232 5.39 5.54 2.89
CA TYR A 232 4.73 6.62 3.61
C TYR A 232 5.71 7.77 3.92
N GLN A 233 6.90 7.47 4.46
CA GLN A 233 7.92 8.47 4.74
C GLN A 233 8.40 9.21 3.48
N ARG A 234 8.54 8.49 2.35
CA ARG A 234 8.89 9.11 1.06
C ARG A 234 7.78 10.03 0.55
N ALA A 235 6.52 9.61 0.67
CA ALA A 235 5.38 10.43 0.29
C ALA A 235 5.30 11.71 1.14
N GLU A 236 5.55 11.61 2.44
CA GLU A 236 5.59 12.76 3.35
C GLU A 236 6.72 13.74 2.98
N GLN A 237 7.94 13.23 2.72
CA GLN A 237 9.06 14.07 2.25
C GLN A 237 8.75 14.77 0.93
N GLN A 238 8.13 14.07 -0.02
CA GLN A 238 7.73 14.65 -1.30
C GLN A 238 6.69 15.77 -1.11
N GLN A 239 5.73 15.59 -0.22
CA GLN A 239 4.75 16.63 0.11
C GLN A 239 5.42 17.87 0.72
N GLN A 240 6.35 17.68 1.66
CA GLN A 240 7.09 18.78 2.26
C GLN A 240 7.92 19.56 1.23
N LEU A 241 8.59 18.87 0.30
CA LEU A 241 9.33 19.51 -0.78
C LEU A 241 8.40 20.31 -1.71
N ALA A 242 7.27 19.73 -2.10
CA ALA A 242 6.28 20.41 -2.94
C ALA A 242 5.70 21.66 -2.26
N GLU A 243 5.50 21.62 -0.93
CA GLU A 243 5.06 22.77 -0.15
C GLU A 243 6.13 23.87 -0.11
N GLN A 244 7.39 23.52 0.11
CA GLN A 244 8.50 24.47 0.06
C GLN A 244 8.65 25.13 -1.31
N GLU A 245 8.50 24.37 -2.39
CA GLU A 245 8.52 24.91 -3.76
C GLU A 245 7.37 25.89 -4.01
N ARG A 246 6.16 25.58 -3.53
CA ARG A 246 5.02 26.51 -3.59
C ARG A 246 5.29 27.81 -2.84
N GLN A 247 5.80 27.73 -1.61
CA GLN A 247 6.13 28.92 -0.83
C GLN A 247 7.17 29.80 -1.52
N ARG A 248 8.19 29.19 -2.14
CA ARG A 248 9.20 29.93 -2.94
C ARG A 248 8.58 30.60 -4.16
N ALA A 249 7.70 29.89 -4.88
CA ALA A 249 7.01 30.44 -6.04
C ALA A 249 6.11 31.63 -5.65
N GLU A 250 5.39 31.52 -4.53
CA GLU A 250 4.58 32.62 -3.98
C GLU A 250 5.44 33.84 -3.61
N GLN A 251 6.58 33.62 -2.95
CA GLN A 251 7.51 34.70 -2.59
C GLN A 251 8.09 35.39 -3.84
N GLN A 252 8.44 34.62 -4.88
CA GLN A 252 8.90 35.19 -6.15
C GLN A 252 7.82 36.01 -6.84
N GLN A 253 6.57 35.56 -6.83
CA GLN A 253 5.44 36.32 -7.38
C GLN A 253 5.25 37.65 -6.64
N GLN A 254 5.31 37.64 -5.31
CA GLN A 254 5.21 38.86 -4.51
C GLN A 254 6.34 39.85 -4.82
N LEU A 255 7.58 39.38 -4.97
CA LEU A 255 8.71 40.22 -5.35
C LEU A 255 8.51 40.83 -6.74
N ALA A 256 8.09 40.03 -7.72
CA ALA A 256 7.81 40.51 -9.07
C ALA A 256 6.68 41.55 -9.11
N GLU A 257 5.64 41.37 -8.28
CA GLU A 257 4.56 42.35 -8.13
C GLU A 257 5.06 43.66 -7.52
N GLN A 258 5.89 43.61 -6.47
CA GLN A 258 6.51 44.79 -5.88
C GLN A 258 7.40 45.54 -6.88
N GLU A 259 8.19 44.81 -7.70
CA GLU A 259 9.01 45.41 -8.75
C GLU A 259 8.16 46.11 -9.81
N ARG A 260 7.04 45.49 -10.23
CA ARG A 260 6.08 46.13 -11.14
C ARG A 260 5.49 47.41 -10.57
N GLN A 261 5.03 47.38 -9.32
CA GLN A 261 4.49 48.57 -8.65
C GLN A 261 5.53 49.71 -8.56
N ARG A 262 6.80 49.38 -8.27
CA ARG A 262 7.89 50.38 -8.28
C ARG A 262 8.15 50.94 -9.67
N ALA A 263 8.16 50.10 -10.69
CA ALA A 263 8.32 50.54 -12.07
C ALA A 263 7.17 51.46 -12.52
N GLU A 264 5.92 51.14 -12.16
CA GLU A 264 4.75 51.98 -12.41
C GLU A 264 4.85 53.34 -11.69
N GLN A 265 5.24 53.35 -10.41
CA GLN A 265 5.48 54.60 -9.69
C GLN A 265 6.58 55.46 -10.33
N GLN A 266 7.68 54.84 -10.76
CA GLN A 266 8.75 55.55 -11.47
C GLN A 266 8.27 56.14 -12.80
N GLN A 267 7.46 55.40 -13.56
CA GLN A 267 6.87 55.91 -14.81
C GLN A 267 5.95 57.11 -14.54
N GLN A 268 5.09 57.02 -13.52
CA GLN A 268 4.21 58.14 -13.14
C GLN A 268 5.01 59.38 -12.73
N LEU A 269 6.09 59.21 -11.95
CA LEU A 269 6.97 60.32 -11.57
C LEU A 269 7.65 60.95 -12.79
N ALA A 270 8.18 60.12 -13.69
CA ALA A 270 8.82 60.61 -14.93
C ALA A 270 7.81 61.35 -15.84
N GLU A 271 6.55 60.88 -15.90
CA GLU A 271 5.49 61.56 -16.64
C GLU A 271 5.13 62.91 -16.00
N GLN A 272 5.02 62.98 -14.68
CA GLN A 272 4.81 64.25 -13.96
C GLN A 272 5.95 65.24 -14.18
N GLU A 273 7.20 64.77 -14.17
CA GLU A 273 8.37 65.61 -14.45
C GLU A 273 8.35 66.14 -15.89
N ARG A 274 7.99 65.31 -16.87
CA ARG A 274 7.80 65.75 -18.27
C ARG A 274 6.71 66.81 -18.38
N GLN A 275 5.54 66.59 -17.77
CA GLN A 275 4.45 67.57 -17.79
C GLN A 275 4.87 68.90 -17.16
N ARG A 276 5.61 68.88 -16.05
CA ARG A 276 6.16 70.10 -15.43
C ARG A 276 7.17 70.79 -16.34
N ALA A 277 8.06 70.05 -16.99
CA ALA A 277 9.02 70.60 -17.94
C ALA A 277 8.32 71.25 -19.15
N GLU A 278 7.28 70.61 -19.69
CA GLU A 278 6.45 71.16 -20.77
C GLU A 278 5.74 72.45 -20.33
N GLN A 279 5.14 72.48 -19.14
CA GLN A 279 4.54 73.71 -18.59
C GLN A 279 5.56 74.83 -18.42
N GLN A 280 6.77 74.53 -17.93
CA GLN A 280 7.84 75.50 -17.81
C GLN A 280 8.29 76.05 -19.17
N GLN A 281 8.39 75.19 -20.19
CA GLN A 281 8.71 75.62 -21.56
C GLN A 281 7.63 76.53 -22.12
N GLN A 282 6.34 76.19 -21.95
CA GLN A 282 5.23 77.03 -22.38
C GLN A 282 5.23 78.40 -21.69
N LEU A 283 5.49 78.45 -20.38
CA LEU A 283 5.61 79.71 -19.63
C LEU A 283 6.78 80.55 -20.15
N ALA A 284 7.95 79.93 -20.35
CA ALA A 284 9.12 80.62 -20.90
C ALA A 284 8.87 81.15 -22.33
N GLU A 285 8.13 80.42 -23.15
CA GLU A 285 7.72 80.87 -24.48
C GLU A 285 6.75 82.05 -24.42
N GLN A 286 5.75 82.00 -23.53
CA GLN A 286 4.85 83.14 -23.30
C GLN A 286 5.60 84.39 -22.81
N GLU A 287 6.57 84.23 -21.90
CA GLU A 287 7.41 85.33 -21.44
C GLU A 287 8.24 85.92 -22.58
N ARG A 288 8.83 85.09 -23.44
CA ARG A 288 9.55 85.54 -24.64
C ARG A 288 8.64 86.31 -25.60
N GLN A 289 7.43 85.81 -25.86
CA GLN A 289 6.45 86.49 -26.72
C GLN A 289 6.05 87.84 -26.12
N ARG A 290 5.80 87.92 -24.81
CA ARG A 290 5.51 89.19 -24.12
C ARG A 290 6.69 90.16 -24.20
N ALA A 291 7.91 89.69 -23.99
CA ALA A 291 9.11 90.50 -24.11
C ALA A 291 9.30 91.04 -25.55
N GLN A 292 9.08 90.21 -26.57
CA GLN A 292 9.11 90.64 -27.97
C GLN A 292 8.02 91.69 -28.26
N GLN A 293 6.80 91.50 -27.77
CA GLN A 293 5.72 92.46 -27.93
C GLN A 293 6.03 93.79 -27.24
N GLN A 294 6.60 93.75 -26.03
CA GLN A 294 7.07 94.95 -25.33
C GLN A 294 8.18 95.67 -26.09
N GLN A 295 9.14 94.93 -26.67
CA GLN A 295 10.18 95.53 -27.51
C GLN A 295 9.59 96.20 -28.75
N GLN A 296 8.66 95.54 -29.44
CA GLN A 296 7.97 96.13 -30.60
C GLN A 296 7.19 97.39 -30.24
N LEU A 297 6.48 97.39 -29.10
CA LEU A 297 5.78 98.56 -28.60
C LEU A 297 6.76 99.71 -28.29
N ALA A 298 7.86 99.42 -27.60
CA ALA A 298 8.90 100.40 -27.31
C ALA A 298 9.56 100.96 -28.59
N GLU A 299 9.75 100.12 -29.62
CA GLU A 299 10.25 100.55 -30.93
C GLU A 299 9.23 101.45 -31.66
N GLN A 300 7.95 101.10 -31.65
CA GLN A 300 6.88 101.94 -32.19
C GLN A 300 6.79 103.28 -31.47
N GLU A 301 6.91 103.30 -30.14
CA GLU A 301 6.95 104.53 -29.35
C GLU A 301 8.15 105.39 -29.71
N ARG A 302 9.35 104.80 -29.87
CA ARG A 302 10.54 105.51 -30.34
C ARG A 302 10.35 106.09 -31.74
N GLN A 303 9.79 105.33 -32.67
CA GLN A 303 9.50 105.81 -34.03
C GLN A 303 8.48 106.96 -34.02
N ARG A 304 7.42 106.86 -33.21
CA ARG A 304 6.45 107.95 -33.01
C ARG A 304 7.09 109.19 -32.41
N ALA A 305 7.94 109.03 -31.40
CA ALA A 305 8.67 110.12 -30.78
C ALA A 305 9.61 110.80 -31.80
N GLN A 306 10.32 110.01 -32.62
CA GLN A 306 11.16 110.53 -33.71
C GLN A 306 10.34 111.25 -34.77
N GLN A 307 9.20 110.70 -35.19
CA GLN A 307 8.28 111.37 -36.13
C GLN A 307 7.74 112.67 -35.55
N GLN A 308 7.32 112.68 -34.29
CA GLN A 308 6.87 113.90 -33.60
C GLN A 308 7.98 114.94 -33.52
N GLN A 309 9.21 114.53 -33.21
CA GLN A 309 10.37 115.41 -33.19
C GLN A 309 10.66 115.99 -34.58
N GLN A 310 10.65 115.17 -35.64
CA GLN A 310 10.82 115.64 -37.02
C GLN A 310 9.70 116.58 -37.47
N LEU A 311 8.44 116.29 -37.10
CA LEU A 311 7.31 117.18 -37.37
C LEU A 311 7.45 118.51 -36.61
N ALA A 312 7.90 118.48 -35.36
CA ALA A 312 8.18 119.67 -34.57
C ALA A 312 9.32 120.49 -35.19
N GLU A 313 10.42 119.86 -35.63
CA GLU A 313 11.52 120.52 -36.34
C GLU A 313 11.07 121.13 -37.67
N ARG A 314 10.26 120.43 -38.46
CA ARG A 314 9.69 120.97 -39.71
C ARG A 314 8.75 122.13 -39.45
N ALA A 315 7.89 122.05 -38.43
CA ALA A 315 7.01 123.13 -38.03
C ALA A 315 7.80 124.35 -37.55
N ALA A 316 8.88 124.14 -36.78
CA ALA A 316 9.77 125.20 -36.34
C ALA A 316 10.49 125.88 -37.52
N LYS A 317 11.02 125.10 -38.47
CA LYS A 317 11.61 125.65 -39.70
C LYS A 317 10.60 126.41 -40.55
N ALA A 318 9.41 125.87 -40.78
CA ALA A 318 8.37 126.54 -41.55
C ALA A 318 7.90 127.84 -40.87
N LEU A 319 7.79 127.87 -39.54
CA LEU A 319 7.48 129.08 -38.79
C LEU A 319 8.61 130.12 -38.94
N GLN A 320 9.86 129.69 -38.89
CA GLN A 320 11.03 130.55 -39.08
C GLN A 320 11.06 131.14 -40.50
N GLU A 321 10.86 130.32 -41.54
CA GLU A 321 10.75 130.76 -42.93
C GLU A 321 9.57 131.72 -43.12
N GLN A 322 8.40 131.44 -42.52
CA GLN A 322 7.25 132.33 -42.57
C GLN A 322 7.52 133.67 -41.87
N GLN A 323 8.17 133.65 -40.71
CA GLN A 323 8.60 134.88 -40.01
C GLN A 323 9.58 135.67 -40.87
N GLN A 324 10.53 135.01 -41.51
CA GLN A 324 11.50 135.64 -42.40
C GLN A 324 10.82 136.25 -43.62
N GLN A 325 9.91 135.54 -44.30
CA GLN A 325 9.11 136.07 -45.40
C GLN A 325 8.25 137.26 -44.98
N THR A 326 7.62 137.19 -43.80
CA THR A 326 6.80 138.29 -43.26
C THR A 326 7.66 139.52 -42.99
N VAL A 327 8.83 139.35 -42.38
CA VAL A 327 9.81 140.42 -42.16
C VAL A 327 10.29 141.02 -43.49
N THR A 328 10.61 140.19 -44.49
CA THR A 328 11.03 140.63 -45.83
C THR A 328 9.93 141.39 -46.57
N GLN A 329 8.67 140.94 -46.50
CA GLN A 329 7.53 141.66 -47.08
C GLN A 329 7.32 143.02 -46.40
N LEU A 330 7.38 143.08 -45.07
CA LEU A 330 7.26 144.35 -44.34
C LEU A 330 8.39 145.32 -44.67
N PHE A 331 9.62 144.83 -44.91
CA PHE A 331 10.71 145.64 -45.44
C PHE A 331 10.42 146.16 -46.86
N SER A 332 9.87 145.33 -47.76
CA SER A 332 9.52 145.74 -49.12
C SER A 332 8.40 146.78 -49.18
N LEU A 333 7.56 146.84 -48.14
CA LEU A 333 6.52 147.85 -47.95
C LEU A 333 7.04 149.17 -47.35
N GLY A 334 8.35 149.29 -47.13
CA GLY A 334 9.00 150.54 -46.70
C GLY A 334 9.02 150.79 -45.19
N LEU A 335 8.71 149.79 -44.36
CA LEU A 335 8.76 149.92 -42.91
C LEU A 335 10.22 149.92 -42.40
N THR A 336 10.50 150.73 -41.38
CA THR A 336 11.83 150.78 -40.73
C THR A 336 12.02 149.62 -39.74
N ILE A 337 13.27 149.34 -39.36
CA ILE A 337 13.62 148.22 -38.44
C ILE A 337 12.83 148.28 -37.13
N GLU A 338 12.61 149.48 -36.58
CA GLU A 338 11.83 149.65 -35.34
C GLU A 338 10.33 149.37 -35.56
N GLN A 339 9.77 149.75 -36.72
CA GLN A 339 8.36 149.51 -37.05
C GLN A 339 8.05 148.02 -37.28
N ILE A 340 8.98 147.26 -37.87
CA ILE A 340 8.84 145.80 -38.08
C ILE A 340 8.99 145.02 -36.76
N ALA A 341 9.92 145.44 -35.91
CA ALA A 341 10.11 144.88 -34.57
C ALA A 341 8.81 144.96 -33.73
N THR A 342 8.13 146.10 -33.76
CA THR A 342 6.84 146.29 -33.08
C THR A 342 5.71 145.46 -33.70
N ALA A 343 5.62 145.37 -35.03
CA ALA A 343 4.53 144.66 -35.71
C ALA A 343 4.60 143.12 -35.59
N CYS A 344 5.82 142.55 -35.62
CA CYS A 344 6.03 141.10 -35.51
C CYS A 344 6.35 140.64 -34.08
N ASN A 345 6.34 141.55 -33.10
CA ASN A 345 6.73 141.30 -31.71
C ASN A 345 8.13 140.66 -31.57
N LEU A 346 9.08 141.19 -32.35
CA LEU A 346 10.49 140.77 -32.38
C LEU A 346 11.37 141.89 -31.84
N THR A 347 12.57 141.55 -31.33
CA THR A 347 13.54 142.59 -30.95
C THR A 347 14.24 143.19 -32.19
N PRO A 348 14.71 144.45 -32.16
CA PRO A 348 15.44 145.05 -33.27
C PRO A 348 16.68 144.26 -33.72
N ASN A 349 17.31 143.50 -32.81
CA ASN A 349 18.42 142.59 -33.15
C ASN A 349 17.95 141.32 -33.86
N GLN A 350 16.79 140.75 -33.48
CA GLN A 350 16.20 139.59 -34.17
C GLN A 350 15.74 139.95 -35.59
N VAL A 351 15.18 141.16 -35.79
CA VAL A 351 14.82 141.67 -37.12
C VAL A 351 16.06 141.88 -38.01
N LYS A 352 17.20 142.28 -37.44
CA LYS A 352 18.47 142.37 -38.17
C LYS A 352 19.04 141.00 -38.55
N GLN A 353 18.93 139.99 -37.69
CA GLN A 353 19.44 138.64 -37.98
C GLN A 353 18.63 137.91 -39.06
N LEU A 354 17.30 138.06 -39.08
CA LEU A 354 16.43 137.46 -40.11
C LEU A 354 16.62 138.05 -41.52
N LYS A 355 17.29 139.20 -41.64
CA LYS A 355 17.64 139.84 -42.93
C LYS A 355 18.92 139.25 -43.57
N ILE A 356 19.71 138.47 -42.83
CA ILE A 356 21.12 138.16 -43.20
C ILE A 356 21.29 136.78 -43.85
N GLU A 357 20.26 135.94 -43.93
CA GLU A 357 20.33 134.66 -44.64
C GLU A 357 19.57 134.75 -45.98
N ASP A 358 20.32 135.07 -47.04
CA ASP A 358 20.08 134.67 -48.44
C ASP A 358 21.37 134.01 -48.96
#